data_AF-V5HKK3-F1
#
_entry.id   AF-V5HKK3-F1
#
_cell.length_a   1.000
_cell.length_b   1.000
_cell.length_c   1.000
_cell.angle_alpha   90.00
_cell.angle_beta   90.00
_cell.angle_gamma   90.00
#
_symmetry.space_group_name_H-M   'P 1'
#
loop_
_entity.id
_entity.type
_entity.pdbx_description
1 polymer ?
#
loop_
_entity_poly.entity_id
_entity_poly.type
_entity_poly.pdbx_seq_one_letter_code
_entity_poly.pdbx_strand_id
1 'polypeptide(L)'
;ILARDSGSPPQKKISFWFATGGAGFCISRSLALKMLPIAGGGKFISIGEHIRLPDDVTMGYIVEHLLKKKLTVVENFHSHLEPDEVPQERSTQRSGDVQLLEVRQGDERPVH
;
A
#
# COMPACT_ATOMS: atom_id res chain seq x y z
N ILE A 1 -45.46 -10.76 -7.05
CA ILE A 1 -44.32 -11.43 -6.37
C ILE A 1 -43.09 -10.59 -6.69
N LEU A 2 -42.63 -9.78 -5.73
CA LEU A 2 -41.53 -8.83 -5.95
C LEU A 2 -40.22 -9.61 -6.10
N ALA A 3 -39.49 -9.33 -7.18
CA ALA A 3 -38.14 -9.85 -7.41
C ALA A 3 -37.23 -9.36 -6.28
N ARG A 4 -36.55 -10.30 -5.61
CA ARG A 4 -35.44 -10.00 -4.70
C ARG A 4 -34.28 -9.51 -5.55
N ASP A 5 -34.08 -8.20 -5.60
CA ASP A 5 -32.82 -7.61 -6.06
C ASP A 5 -31.77 -7.86 -4.96
N SER A 6 -31.02 -8.95 -5.11
CA SER A 6 -29.87 -9.27 -4.26
C SER A 6 -28.64 -8.49 -4.74
N GLY A 7 -28.74 -7.16 -4.74
CA GLY A 7 -27.62 -6.27 -5.01
C GLY A 7 -26.82 -6.03 -3.73
N SER A 8 -25.73 -6.77 -3.52
CA SER A 8 -24.70 -6.30 -2.58
C SER A 8 -24.26 -4.90 -3.02
N PRO A 9 -24.06 -3.94 -2.10
CA PRO A 9 -23.62 -2.59 -2.47
C PRO A 9 -22.38 -2.67 -3.38
N PRO A 10 -22.28 -1.82 -4.42
CA PRO A 10 -21.18 -1.88 -5.37
C PRO A 10 -19.86 -1.74 -4.60
N GLN A 11 -19.04 -2.79 -4.65
CA GLN A 11 -17.76 -2.80 -3.96
C GLN A 11 -16.88 -1.70 -4.54
N LYS A 12 -16.37 -0.84 -3.66
CA LYS A 12 -15.57 0.31 -4.06
C LYS A 12 -14.20 -0.20 -4.52
N LYS A 13 -13.96 -0.12 -5.82
CA LYS A 13 -12.64 -0.39 -6.40
C LYS A 13 -11.70 0.77 -6.11
N ILE A 14 -10.48 0.46 -5.68
CA ILE A 14 -9.44 1.45 -5.46
C ILE A 14 -8.12 0.96 -6.06
N SER A 15 -7.30 1.90 -6.52
CA SER A 15 -5.91 1.66 -6.89
C SER A 15 -5.00 2.49 -6.01
N PHE A 16 -3.90 1.89 -5.58
CA PHE A 16 -2.87 2.52 -4.76
C PHE A 16 -1.54 1.78 -4.96
N TRP A 17 -0.46 2.46 -4.63
CA TRP A 17 0.89 1.89 -4.70
C TRP A 17 1.22 1.16 -3.39
N PHE A 18 2.03 0.11 -3.50
CA PHE A 18 2.58 -0.60 -2.33
C PHE A 18 4.02 -1.07 -2.64
N ALA A 19 4.86 -1.21 -1.61
CA ALA A 19 6.15 -1.90 -1.76
C ALA A 19 5.96 -3.40 -1.64
N THR A 20 6.79 -4.16 -2.34
CA THR A 20 6.87 -5.61 -2.15
C THR A 20 7.59 -5.92 -0.83
N GLY A 21 6.98 -6.74 0.02
CA GLY A 21 7.57 -7.10 1.32
C GLY A 21 8.90 -7.84 1.21
N GLY A 22 9.10 -8.59 0.12
CA GLY A 22 10.32 -9.39 -0.12
C GLY A 22 11.56 -8.55 -0.43
N ALA A 23 11.38 -7.35 -0.96
CA ALA A 23 12.44 -6.38 -1.14
C ALA A 23 12.74 -5.68 0.20
N GLY A 24 11.69 -5.35 0.95
CA GLY A 24 11.72 -4.51 2.15
C GLY A 24 11.22 -3.09 1.88
N PHE A 25 11.03 -2.30 2.93
CA PHE A 25 10.70 -0.87 2.80
C PHE A 25 11.09 -0.10 4.06
N CYS A 26 11.24 1.22 3.93
CA CYS A 26 11.62 2.10 5.03
C CYS A 26 10.49 3.08 5.38
N ILE A 27 10.08 3.06 6.64
CA ILE A 27 9.12 4.03 7.18
C ILE A 27 9.85 4.95 8.16
N SER A 28 9.71 6.26 7.97
CA SER A 28 10.25 7.21 8.95
C SER A 28 9.53 7.07 10.30
N ARG A 29 10.21 7.46 11.38
CA ARG A 29 9.58 7.58 12.70
C ARG A 29 8.35 8.50 12.67
N SER A 30 8.42 9.61 11.93
CA SER A 30 7.32 10.57 11.79
C SER A 30 6.08 9.94 11.15
N LEU A 31 6.25 9.11 10.11
CA LEU A 31 5.13 8.41 9.50
C LEU A 31 4.60 7.29 10.41
N ALA A 32 5.48 6.52 11.06
CA ALA A 32 5.07 5.48 11.99
C ALA A 32 4.20 6.06 13.14
N LEU A 33 4.53 7.25 13.64
CA LEU A 33 3.71 7.96 14.63
C LEU A 33 2.33 8.39 14.07
N LYS A 34 2.26 8.81 12.80
CA LYS A 34 0.98 9.12 12.12
C LYS A 34 0.14 7.85 11.89
N MET A 35 0.77 6.70 11.72
CA MET A 35 0.09 5.41 11.58
C MET A 35 -0.44 4.88 12.92
N LEU A 36 0.19 5.19 14.05
CA LEU A 36 -0.19 4.66 15.36
C LEU A 36 -1.69 4.79 15.71
N PRO A 37 -2.36 5.94 15.53
CA PRO A 37 -3.80 6.06 15.82
C PRO A 37 -4.70 5.25 14.89
N ILE A 38 -4.24 4.82 13.71
CA ILE A 38 -5.06 4.05 12.73
C ILE A 38 -4.70 2.57 12.65
N ALA A 39 -3.43 2.23 12.88
CA ALA A 39 -2.88 0.89 12.67
C ALA A 39 -2.20 0.30 13.93
N GLY A 40 -2.01 1.08 15.00
CA GLY A 40 -1.45 0.59 16.26
C GLY A 40 -2.39 -0.32 17.05
N GLY A 41 -1.85 -1.06 18.03
CA GLY A 41 -2.65 -1.84 18.98
C GLY A 41 -3.49 -2.95 18.34
N GLY A 42 -2.95 -3.63 17.32
CA GLY A 42 -3.63 -4.71 16.60
C GLY A 42 -4.53 -4.25 15.44
N LYS A 43 -4.81 -2.95 15.30
CA LYS A 43 -5.63 -2.42 14.20
C LYS A 43 -5.06 -2.71 12.82
N PHE A 44 -3.73 -2.77 12.69
CA PHE A 44 -3.08 -3.18 11.43
C PHE A 44 -3.60 -4.54 10.95
N ILE A 45 -3.62 -5.54 11.84
CA ILE A 45 -4.09 -6.90 11.54
C ILE A 45 -5.57 -6.86 11.16
N SER A 46 -6.39 -6.13 11.93
CA SER A 46 -7.82 -5.99 11.63
C SER A 46 -8.09 -5.34 10.28
N ILE A 47 -7.28 -4.36 9.87
CA ILE A 47 -7.38 -3.74 8.53
C ILE A 47 -7.05 -4.77 7.45
N GLY A 48 -5.95 -5.51 7.60
CA GLY A 48 -5.53 -6.54 6.64
C GLY A 48 -6.56 -7.65 6.48
N GLU A 49 -7.15 -8.12 7.59
CA GLU A 49 -8.25 -9.10 7.59
C GLU A 49 -9.52 -8.56 6.93
N HIS A 50 -9.81 -7.28 7.12
CA HIS A 50 -10.97 -6.62 6.53
C HIS A 50 -10.86 -6.48 5.01
N ILE A 51 -9.72 -5.98 4.53
CA ILE A 51 -9.49 -5.79 3.08
C ILE A 51 -9.06 -7.07 2.37
N ARG A 52 -8.67 -8.11 3.14
CA ARG A 52 -8.21 -9.42 2.65
C ARG A 52 -7.00 -9.33 1.71
N LEU A 53 -6.04 -8.49 2.06
CA LEU A 53 -4.81 -8.30 1.29
C LEU A 53 -3.57 -8.65 2.13
N PRO A 54 -2.44 -9.03 1.50
CA PRO A 54 -1.18 -9.28 2.19
C PRO A 54 -0.68 -8.08 3.02
N ASP A 55 0.24 -8.32 3.95
CA ASP A 55 0.74 -7.28 4.88
C ASP A 55 1.39 -6.08 4.17
N ASP A 56 2.16 -6.34 3.13
CA ASP A 56 2.84 -5.30 2.34
C ASP A 56 1.84 -4.43 1.55
N VAL A 57 0.78 -5.05 1.03
CA VAL A 57 -0.38 -4.36 0.46
C VAL A 57 -1.16 -3.58 1.51
N THR A 58 -1.36 -4.14 2.70
CA THR A 58 -2.04 -3.48 3.82
C THR A 58 -1.28 -2.23 4.26
N MET A 59 0.04 -2.31 4.31
CA MET A 59 0.92 -1.16 4.52
C MET A 59 0.73 -0.10 3.43
N GLY A 60 0.74 -0.50 2.15
CA GLY A 60 0.46 0.43 1.04
C GLY A 60 -0.91 1.08 1.15
N TYR A 61 -1.95 0.32 1.49
CA TYR A 61 -3.30 0.84 1.71
C TYR A 61 -3.34 1.88 2.82
N ILE A 62 -2.69 1.61 3.96
CA ILE A 62 -2.63 2.57 5.07
C ILE A 62 -1.92 3.86 4.65
N VAL A 63 -0.78 3.77 3.95
CA VAL A 63 0.04 4.94 3.63
C VAL A 63 -0.56 5.77 2.47
N GLU A 64 -0.88 5.14 1.35
CA GLU A 64 -1.40 5.82 0.14
C GLU A 64 -2.90 6.11 0.27
N HIS A 65 -3.69 5.14 0.74
CA HIS A 65 -5.15 5.30 0.75
C HIS A 65 -5.67 6.01 2.00
N LEU A 66 -5.23 5.64 3.21
CA LEU A 66 -5.75 6.25 4.45
C LEU A 66 -5.01 7.54 4.82
N LEU A 67 -3.67 7.54 4.77
CA LEU A 67 -2.86 8.70 5.16
C LEU A 67 -2.59 9.68 4.02
N LYS A 68 -2.94 9.33 2.78
CA LYS A 68 -2.72 10.15 1.57
C LYS A 68 -1.26 10.58 1.42
N LYS A 69 -0.33 9.70 1.76
CA LYS A 69 1.11 9.90 1.61
C LYS A 69 1.61 9.09 0.43
N LYS A 70 2.32 9.78 -0.47
CA LYS A 70 2.96 9.14 -1.61
C LYS A 70 4.16 8.32 -1.19
N LEU A 71 4.26 7.15 -1.79
CA LEU A 71 5.42 6.27 -1.75
C LEU A 71 6.53 6.84 -2.65
N THR A 72 7.75 6.89 -2.14
CA THR A 72 8.93 7.31 -2.92
C THR A 72 9.70 6.07 -3.34
N VAL A 73 10.04 5.91 -4.63
CA VAL A 73 10.87 4.80 -5.13
C VAL A 73 12.34 5.11 -4.87
N VAL A 74 13.11 4.16 -4.33
CA VAL A 74 14.56 4.24 -4.12
C VAL A 74 15.26 3.08 -4.82
N GLU A 75 16.20 3.39 -5.71
CA GLU A 75 16.90 2.44 -6.60
C GLU A 75 17.94 1.55 -5.90
N ASN A 76 18.36 1.89 -4.68
CA ASN A 76 19.45 1.20 -3.97
C ASN A 76 19.04 -0.09 -3.25
N PHE A 77 17.79 -0.48 -3.38
CA PHE A 77 17.33 -1.72 -2.82
C PHE A 77 16.85 -2.63 -3.96
N HIS A 78 17.04 -3.94 -3.83
CA HIS A 78 16.73 -4.91 -4.87
C HIS A 78 16.02 -6.14 -4.29
N SER A 79 14.93 -6.55 -4.94
CA SER A 79 14.31 -7.86 -4.71
C SER A 79 14.97 -8.89 -5.62
N HIS A 80 14.98 -10.16 -5.21
CA HIS A 80 15.38 -11.27 -6.09
C HIS A 80 14.45 -11.48 -7.30
N LEU A 81 13.38 -10.67 -7.43
CA LEU A 81 12.37 -10.72 -8.49
C LEU A 81 12.59 -9.69 -9.61
N GLU A 82 13.67 -8.89 -9.58
CA GLU A 82 13.97 -7.95 -10.66
C GLU A 82 14.60 -8.66 -11.87
N PRO A 83 14.09 -8.45 -13.10
CA PRO A 83 14.84 -8.73 -14.32
C PRO A 83 15.99 -7.72 -14.45
N ASP A 84 17.19 -8.18 -14.79
CA ASP A 84 18.32 -7.31 -15.10
C ASP A 84 17.93 -6.32 -16.22
N GLU A 85 18.08 -5.02 -15.95
CA GLU A 85 17.95 -3.90 -16.89
C GLU A 85 16.53 -3.34 -17.16
N VAL A 86 16.06 -2.43 -16.31
CA VAL A 86 15.09 -1.39 -16.72
C VAL A 86 15.51 -0.02 -16.15
N PRO A 87 15.83 0.99 -16.99
CA PRO A 87 16.00 2.36 -16.52
C PRO A 87 14.64 2.97 -16.20
N GLN A 88 14.39 3.41 -14.96
CA GLN A 88 13.16 4.14 -14.59
C GLN A 88 13.41 5.57 -14.12
N GLU A 89 12.42 6.41 -14.42
CA GLU A 89 12.48 7.86 -14.47
C GLU A 89 12.35 8.52 -13.09
N ARG A 90 13.11 9.61 -12.89
CA ARG A 90 13.28 10.30 -11.61
C ARG A 90 12.02 11.02 -11.14
N SER A 91 11.64 10.78 -9.89
CA SER A 91 10.91 11.77 -9.09
C SER A 91 11.56 11.90 -7.70
N THR A 92 12.50 12.83 -7.57
CA THR A 92 13.07 13.19 -6.26
C THR A 92 12.05 14.03 -5.49
N GLN A 93 11.07 13.40 -4.86
CA GLN A 93 10.25 14.08 -3.84
C GLN A 93 10.92 13.91 -2.48
N ARG A 94 11.67 14.95 -2.08
CA ARG A 94 12.25 15.09 -0.74
C ARG A 94 11.15 15.33 0.29
N SER A 95 10.37 14.30 0.59
CA SER A 95 9.55 14.26 1.80
C SER A 95 10.02 13.04 2.57
N GLY A 96 10.96 13.23 3.49
CA GLY A 96 11.67 12.17 4.23
C GLY A 96 10.80 11.28 5.14
N ASP A 97 9.49 11.22 4.89
CA ASP A 97 8.53 10.48 5.69
C ASP A 97 8.40 9.01 5.22
N VAL A 98 8.62 8.70 3.93
CA VAL A 98 8.48 7.33 3.39
C VAL A 98 9.47 7.07 2.24
N GLN A 99 10.26 6.01 2.36
CA GLN A 99 11.16 5.52 1.31
C GLN A 99 10.80 4.07 1.03
N LEU A 100 10.40 3.79 -0.21
CA LEU A 100 10.01 2.45 -0.65
C LEU A 100 10.91 1.96 -1.75
N LEU A 101 10.92 0.65 -1.78
CA LEU A 101 11.70 -0.19 -2.62
C LEU A 101 10.69 -1.05 -3.38
N GLU A 102 10.92 -1.16 -4.68
CA GLU A 102 10.08 -1.88 -5.64
C GLU A 102 8.59 -1.58 -5.47
N VAL A 103 8.14 -0.52 -6.14
CA VAL A 103 6.75 -0.09 -6.06
C VAL A 103 5.97 -0.76 -7.18
N ARG A 104 4.98 -1.60 -6.80
CA ARG A 104 4.03 -2.17 -7.76
C ARG A 104 2.76 -1.34 -7.74
N GLN A 105 2.29 -0.92 -8.91
CA GLN A 105 0.97 -0.33 -9.00
C GLN A 105 -0.03 -1.44 -8.69
N GLY A 106 -0.80 -1.30 -7.62
CA GLY A 106 -1.89 -2.23 -7.37
C GLY A 106 -2.93 -2.08 -8.47
N ASP A 107 -3.30 -3.21 -9.10
CA ASP A 107 -4.52 -3.30 -9.89
C ASP A 107 -5.72 -2.84 -9.05
N GLU A 108 -6.81 -2.44 -9.71
CA GLU A 108 -8.04 -2.06 -9.02
C GLU A 108 -8.54 -3.24 -8.17
N ARG A 109 -8.36 -3.14 -6.85
CA ARG A 109 -8.79 -4.18 -5.91
C ARG A 109 -10.09 -3.76 -5.23
N PRO A 110 -11.06 -4.69 -5.13
CA PRO A 110 -12.21 -4.47 -4.27
C PRO A 110 -11.73 -4.38 -2.83
N VAL A 111 -12.08 -3.30 -2.15
CA VAL A 111 -11.97 -3.22 -0.69
C VAL A 111 -13.37 -3.31 -0.10
N HIS A 112 -13.51 -4.13 0.92
CA HIS A 112 -14.76 -4.34 1.65
C HIS A 112 -15.07 -3.19 2.61
#